data_AF-A0A6C7EA27-F1
#
_entry.id   AF-A0A6C7EA27-F1
#
_cell.length_a   1.000
_cell.length_b   1.000
_cell.length_c   1.000
_cell.angle_alpha   90.00
_cell.angle_beta   90.00
_cell.angle_gamma   90.00
#
_symmetry.space_group_name_H-M   'P 1'
#
loop_
_entity.id
_entity.type
_entity.pdbx_description
1 polymer ?
#
loop_
_entity_poly.entity_id
_entity_poly.type
_entity_poly.pdbx_seq_one_letter_code
_entity_poly.pdbx_strand_id
1 'polypeptide(L)'
;MRRPPIRILDISGTPEEMGATHGAAFADEIRRYTRDRVALVAEGSWSGGPIAESDVLDIAASMLPAHEAFDASLHAEMAAMADAAGITLAEAVVVGGFTDFVDTVRAVTGGPTPAELIEDDCTAVIVPNSRAGGAGFLAQTWDMHDSATDHVVLLRAHPADGLGFNVFTTTGCLGQIGMNTAGVCVGINNLTGLDGRRGVAWTSVVRGMLNTDSADAALDLLLSADLAGAHNFLVYDRHDVGYNVEAMPAVRPVETLGATVVVHTNHTVYDAATAVEVERPPLATESSTKRRAMAERLLADGDIDLDRLVEMLREPTAICQRAVEPMHIESSGAAVMRPASSDFWACWGRPADNDFSRVAMPMVARESMPEPAAAPVMIGPRSGVRYHHLDPMWSSMAVALESQAFPNTRPEHLLDLDDVAGLAAAFPEGCFVGIDERRVPIATGFGIRTYFDLDDPQHTVLELIERNGGGCGHVPDGDWYYGTSIAVRPDHRRRGIGSELYDLRKQVCRDLGLRGIVAGGVIPGYAGHKHEMSAEEYIAEVAAGRLYDPTLTFQLDNGFEARGALANYMENPLVESYAALIVWHNADFVEPDVTDTARRGRG
;
A
#
# COMPACT_ATOMS: atom_id res chain seq x y z
N MET A 1 10.12 -13.42 19.03
CA MET A 1 9.30 -14.61 18.66
C MET A 1 8.80 -14.40 17.24
N ARG A 2 8.74 -15.45 16.40
CA ARG A 2 8.15 -15.31 15.06
C ARG A 2 6.64 -15.10 15.18
N ARG A 3 6.16 -13.98 14.68
CA ARG A 3 4.76 -13.55 14.59
C ARG A 3 4.18 -13.99 13.24
N PRO A 4 2.85 -14.14 13.14
CA PRO A 4 2.18 -14.25 11.83
C PRO A 4 2.29 -12.92 11.06
N PRO A 5 1.87 -12.88 9.77
CA PRO A 5 1.72 -11.63 9.04
C PRO A 5 0.90 -10.60 9.83
N ILE A 6 1.18 -9.31 9.61
CA ILE A 6 0.51 -8.22 10.33
C ILE A 6 -1.01 -8.32 10.22
N ARG A 7 -1.69 -8.07 11.35
CA ARG A 7 -3.16 -8.02 11.39
C ARG A 7 -3.61 -6.77 10.64
N ILE A 8 -4.42 -6.94 9.59
CA ILE A 8 -5.00 -5.83 8.82
C ILE A 8 -6.47 -5.75 9.16
N LEU A 9 -6.94 -4.58 9.60
CA LEU A 9 -8.35 -4.27 9.73
C LEU A 9 -8.76 -3.28 8.63
N ASP A 10 -9.69 -3.72 7.79
CA ASP A 10 -10.37 -2.85 6.85
C ASP A 10 -11.44 -2.02 7.57
N ILE A 11 -11.31 -0.69 7.48
CA ILE A 11 -12.31 0.26 7.99
C ILE A 11 -12.82 1.11 6.82
N SER A 12 -14.11 1.44 6.81
CA SER A 12 -14.71 2.16 5.68
C SER A 12 -15.90 3.00 6.13
N GLY A 13 -16.20 4.06 5.37
CA GLY A 13 -17.37 4.89 5.59
C GLY A 13 -17.05 6.23 6.27
N THR A 14 -18.04 6.77 6.96
CA THR A 14 -17.91 7.99 7.79
C THR A 14 -16.90 7.78 8.93
N PRO A 15 -16.36 8.87 9.52
CA PRO A 15 -15.48 8.77 10.69
C PRO A 15 -16.09 7.90 11.81
N GLU A 16 -17.38 8.04 12.09
CA GLU A 16 -18.09 7.26 13.10
C GLU A 16 -18.17 5.77 12.74
N GLU A 17 -18.44 5.43 11.48
CA GLU A 17 -18.47 4.03 11.01
C GLU A 17 -17.09 3.37 11.08
N MET A 18 -16.03 4.11 10.68
CA MET A 18 -14.65 3.64 10.78
C MET A 18 -14.25 3.41 12.24
N GLY A 19 -14.53 4.38 13.11
CA GLY A 19 -14.28 4.31 14.54
C GLY A 19 -15.00 3.14 15.19
N ALA A 20 -16.32 3.01 14.95
CA ALA A 20 -17.12 1.91 15.47
C ALA A 20 -16.60 0.54 15.01
N THR A 21 -16.16 0.42 13.75
CA THR A 21 -15.56 -0.82 13.22
C THR A 21 -14.27 -1.16 13.96
N HIS A 22 -13.38 -0.20 14.16
CA HIS A 22 -12.15 -0.37 14.92
C HIS A 22 -12.44 -0.80 16.37
N GLY A 23 -13.30 -0.05 17.07
CA GLY A 23 -13.66 -0.32 18.46
C GLY A 23 -14.29 -1.69 18.65
N ALA A 24 -15.22 -2.08 17.77
CA ALA A 24 -15.90 -3.37 17.84
C ALA A 24 -14.97 -4.56 17.54
N ALA A 25 -14.06 -4.41 16.57
CA ALA A 25 -13.16 -5.49 16.15
C ALA A 25 -12.19 -5.91 17.27
N PHE A 26 -11.77 -4.96 18.12
CA PHE A 26 -10.75 -5.18 19.15
C PHE A 26 -11.22 -4.80 20.56
N ALA A 27 -12.53 -4.79 20.82
CA ALA A 27 -13.11 -4.25 22.06
C ALA A 27 -12.46 -4.80 23.36
N ASP A 28 -12.28 -6.12 23.47
CA ASP A 28 -11.64 -6.75 24.65
C ASP A 28 -10.15 -6.38 24.78
N GLU A 29 -9.46 -6.28 23.65
CA GLU A 29 -8.05 -5.95 23.57
C GLU A 29 -7.81 -4.49 23.94
N ILE A 30 -8.62 -3.58 23.40
CA ILE A 30 -8.63 -2.14 23.72
C ILE A 30 -8.88 -1.93 25.21
N ARG A 31 -9.89 -2.58 25.80
CA ARG A 31 -10.20 -2.44 27.23
C ARG A 31 -9.06 -2.88 28.14
N ARG A 32 -8.39 -4.00 27.81
CA ARG A 32 -7.21 -4.45 28.57
C ARG A 32 -6.07 -3.45 28.42
N TYR A 33 -5.75 -3.08 27.19
CA TYR A 33 -4.62 -2.20 26.93
C TYR A 33 -4.78 -0.81 27.56
N THR A 34 -6.00 -0.28 27.52
CA THR A 34 -6.37 0.96 28.20
C THR A 34 -6.14 0.86 29.71
N ARG A 35 -6.61 -0.22 30.34
CA ARG A 35 -6.44 -0.41 31.79
C ARG A 35 -4.98 -0.46 32.19
N ASP A 36 -4.16 -1.19 31.43
CA ASP A 36 -2.74 -1.32 31.71
C ASP A 36 -2.05 0.05 31.60
N ARG A 37 -2.38 0.84 30.57
CA ARG A 37 -1.85 2.20 30.41
C ARG A 37 -2.30 3.16 31.52
N VAL A 38 -3.58 3.14 31.90
CA VAL A 38 -4.06 3.95 33.03
C VAL A 38 -3.33 3.58 34.32
N ALA A 39 -3.13 2.28 34.58
CA ALA A 39 -2.40 1.80 35.74
C ALA A 39 -0.93 2.29 35.75
N LEU A 40 -0.22 2.22 34.61
CA LEU A 40 1.16 2.73 34.49
C LEU A 40 1.29 4.22 34.86
N VAL A 41 0.30 5.03 34.47
CA VAL A 41 0.27 6.45 34.83
C VAL A 41 -0.10 6.63 36.30
N ALA A 42 -1.08 5.89 36.81
CA ALA A 42 -1.53 5.99 38.19
C ALA A 42 -0.47 5.53 39.20
N GLU A 43 0.32 4.51 38.88
CA GLU A 43 1.41 4.00 39.72
C GLU A 43 2.60 4.95 39.80
N GLY A 44 2.75 5.86 38.82
CA GLY A 44 3.82 6.86 38.81
C GLY A 44 5.09 6.45 38.09
N SER A 45 5.17 5.20 37.61
CA SER A 45 6.35 4.67 36.90
C SER A 45 6.60 5.37 35.57
N TRP A 46 5.56 5.96 34.97
CA TRP A 46 5.65 6.79 33.77
C TRP A 46 5.45 8.29 34.05
N SER A 47 4.58 8.65 34.99
CA SER A 47 4.13 10.04 35.18
C SER A 47 4.91 10.85 36.23
N GLY A 48 5.92 10.27 36.87
CA GLY A 48 6.77 10.96 37.86
C GLY A 48 6.33 10.83 39.31
N GLY A 49 5.17 10.23 39.57
CA GLY A 49 4.68 9.95 40.92
C GLY A 49 3.25 9.39 40.91
N PRO A 50 2.85 8.68 41.97
CA PRO A 50 1.53 8.06 42.01
C PRO A 50 0.43 9.12 42.06
N ILE A 51 -0.63 8.89 41.29
CA ILE A 51 -1.85 9.73 41.25
C ILE A 51 -3.08 8.83 41.21
N ALA A 52 -4.25 9.34 41.66
CA ALA A 52 -5.46 8.55 41.62
C ALA A 52 -5.88 8.30 40.15
N GLU A 53 -6.40 7.11 39.83
CA GLU A 53 -6.93 6.82 38.49
C GLU A 53 -8.00 7.85 38.05
N SER A 54 -8.79 8.38 38.99
CA SER A 54 -9.73 9.47 38.70
C SER A 54 -9.03 10.73 38.20
N ASP A 55 -7.88 11.09 38.78
CA ASP A 55 -7.11 12.26 38.38
C ASP A 55 -6.46 12.05 37.01
N VAL A 56 -6.02 10.82 36.70
CA VAL A 56 -5.56 10.42 35.35
C VAL A 56 -6.65 10.73 34.33
N LEU A 57 -7.86 10.25 34.58
CA LEU A 57 -8.99 10.42 33.67
C LEU A 57 -9.46 11.88 33.57
N ASP A 58 -9.42 12.64 34.67
CA ASP A 58 -9.72 14.08 34.65
C ASP A 58 -8.71 14.87 33.82
N ILE A 59 -7.42 14.52 33.88
CA ILE A 59 -6.39 15.11 33.01
C ILE A 59 -6.64 14.72 31.55
N ALA A 60 -6.94 13.46 31.25
CA ALA A 60 -7.21 13.03 29.88
C ALA A 60 -8.45 13.72 29.29
N ALA A 61 -9.53 13.81 30.08
CA ALA A 61 -10.76 14.50 29.69
C ALA A 61 -10.52 15.99 29.37
N SER A 62 -9.56 16.63 30.05
CA SER A 62 -9.23 18.03 29.80
C SER A 62 -8.58 18.30 28.43
N MET A 63 -8.08 17.26 27.75
CA MET A 63 -7.46 17.36 26.43
C MET A 63 -8.49 17.28 25.30
N LEU A 64 -9.69 16.78 25.59
CA LEU A 64 -10.75 16.58 24.59
C LEU A 64 -11.11 17.84 23.80
N PRO A 65 -11.21 19.05 24.40
CA PRO A 65 -11.46 20.26 23.64
C PRO A 65 -10.38 20.57 22.60
N ALA A 66 -9.11 20.26 22.88
CA ALA A 66 -8.02 20.47 21.94
C ALA A 66 -8.08 19.46 20.78
N HIS A 67 -8.42 18.20 21.06
CA HIS A 67 -8.67 17.19 20.03
C HIS A 67 -9.85 17.56 19.12
N GLU A 68 -10.98 17.99 19.67
CA GLU A 68 -12.15 18.41 18.91
C GLU A 68 -11.88 19.68 18.08
N ALA A 69 -11.17 20.66 18.65
CA ALA A 69 -10.79 21.88 17.95
C ALA A 69 -9.78 21.63 16.82
N PHE A 70 -8.92 20.63 16.97
CA PHE A 70 -7.96 20.23 15.94
C PHE A 70 -8.68 19.62 14.73
N ASP A 71 -9.53 18.61 14.95
CA ASP A 71 -10.33 17.99 13.89
C ASP A 71 -11.59 17.30 14.49
N ALA A 72 -12.76 17.89 14.24
CA ALA A 72 -14.03 17.40 14.74
C ALA A 72 -14.41 16.02 14.17
N SER A 73 -14.00 15.70 12.94
CA SER A 73 -14.27 14.41 12.31
C SER A 73 -13.41 13.31 12.94
N LEU A 74 -12.12 13.58 13.18
CA LEU A 74 -11.25 12.63 13.90
C LEU A 74 -11.68 12.46 15.36
N HIS A 75 -12.16 13.52 16.00
CA HIS A 75 -12.76 13.42 17.33
C HIS A 75 -13.99 12.51 17.33
N ALA A 76 -14.86 12.61 16.33
CA ALA A 76 -16.02 11.72 16.17
C ALA A 76 -15.62 10.26 15.93
N GLU A 77 -14.60 9.99 15.12
CA GLU A 77 -14.03 8.65 14.94
C GLU A 77 -13.51 8.06 16.26
N MET A 78 -12.77 8.87 17.04
CA MET A 78 -12.27 8.47 18.36
C MET A 78 -13.41 8.17 19.34
N ALA A 79 -14.47 9.00 19.33
CA ALA A 79 -15.66 8.79 20.16
C ALA A 79 -16.42 7.51 19.79
N ALA A 80 -16.61 7.24 18.50
CA ALA A 80 -17.26 6.02 18.04
C ALA A 80 -16.44 4.76 18.34
N MET A 81 -15.10 4.85 18.23
CA MET A 81 -14.20 3.77 18.64
C MET A 81 -14.30 3.49 20.14
N ALA A 82 -14.28 4.55 20.96
CA ALA A 82 -14.40 4.43 22.41
C ALA A 82 -15.72 3.76 22.82
N ASP A 83 -16.85 4.22 22.26
CA ASP A 83 -18.18 3.68 22.52
C ASP A 83 -18.29 2.20 22.13
N ALA A 84 -17.85 1.84 20.92
CA ALA A 84 -17.88 0.46 20.44
C ALA A 84 -16.93 -0.47 21.21
N ALA A 85 -15.79 0.06 21.70
CA ALA A 85 -14.88 -0.66 22.57
C ALA A 85 -15.34 -0.70 24.04
N GLY A 86 -16.36 0.07 24.43
CA GLY A 86 -16.84 0.15 25.81
C GLY A 86 -15.83 0.80 26.76
N ILE A 87 -15.10 1.81 26.30
CA ILE A 87 -14.25 2.69 27.11
C ILE A 87 -14.78 4.13 27.04
N THR A 88 -14.39 4.96 27.99
CA THR A 88 -14.69 6.40 27.96
C THR A 88 -13.84 7.12 26.91
N LEU A 89 -14.31 8.29 26.50
CA LEU A 89 -13.55 9.12 25.56
C LEU A 89 -12.23 9.65 26.17
N ALA A 90 -12.18 9.86 27.49
CA ALA A 90 -10.95 10.18 28.20
C ALA A 90 -9.94 9.02 28.15
N GLU A 91 -10.42 7.79 28.37
CA GLU A 91 -9.61 6.57 28.20
C GLU A 91 -9.07 6.43 26.76
N ALA A 92 -9.84 6.85 25.75
CA ALA A 92 -9.39 6.85 24.35
C ALA A 92 -8.19 7.78 24.12
N VAL A 93 -8.10 8.93 24.80
CA VAL A 93 -6.92 9.80 24.77
C VAL A 93 -5.70 9.07 25.36
N VAL A 94 -5.87 8.33 26.46
CA VAL A 94 -4.78 7.60 27.11
C VAL A 94 -4.28 6.43 26.24
N VAL A 95 -5.18 5.59 25.72
CA VAL A 95 -4.79 4.44 24.88
C VAL A 95 -4.36 4.85 23.46
N GLY A 96 -4.81 6.00 22.97
CA GLY A 96 -4.44 6.51 21.66
C GLY A 96 -3.22 7.43 21.65
N GLY A 97 -2.88 8.11 22.75
CA GLY A 97 -1.88 9.18 22.79
C GLY A 97 -0.95 9.13 24.01
N PHE A 98 -0.63 7.92 24.48
CA PHE A 98 -0.03 7.69 25.80
C PHE A 98 1.22 8.51 26.13
N THR A 99 2.18 8.64 25.21
CA THR A 99 3.44 9.36 25.48
C THR A 99 3.21 10.87 25.66
N ASP A 100 2.41 11.49 24.78
CA ASP A 100 1.98 12.88 24.94
C ASP A 100 1.12 13.09 26.20
N PHE A 101 0.28 12.11 26.53
CA PHE A 101 -0.53 12.14 27.72
C PHE A 101 0.34 12.10 28.99
N VAL A 102 1.39 11.28 29.02
CA VAL A 102 2.35 11.22 30.13
C VAL A 102 3.07 12.56 30.30
N ASP A 103 3.50 13.21 29.23
CA ASP A 103 4.10 14.56 29.29
C ASP A 103 3.09 15.59 29.85
N THR A 104 1.82 15.49 29.45
CA THR A 104 0.75 16.32 29.99
C THR A 104 0.58 16.10 31.49
N VAL A 105 0.59 14.85 31.96
CA VAL A 105 0.47 14.53 33.39
C VAL A 105 1.65 15.09 34.18
N ARG A 106 2.88 14.91 33.70
CA ARG A 106 4.10 15.47 34.34
C ARG A 106 3.99 16.99 34.46
N ALA A 107 3.58 17.68 33.39
CA ALA A 107 3.40 19.12 33.39
C ALA A 107 2.31 19.60 34.36
N VAL A 108 1.19 18.89 34.44
CA VAL A 108 0.07 19.22 35.33
C VAL A 108 0.40 18.97 36.80
N THR A 109 1.08 17.86 37.10
CA THR A 109 1.38 17.44 38.47
C THR A 109 2.68 18.06 39.01
N GLY A 110 3.54 18.56 38.12
CA GLY A 110 4.92 18.95 38.46
C GLY A 110 5.81 17.74 38.78
N GLY A 111 5.42 16.55 38.34
CA GLY A 111 6.19 15.31 38.51
C GLY A 111 7.47 15.31 37.65
N PRO A 112 8.59 14.77 38.16
CA PRO A 112 9.81 14.61 37.37
C PRO A 112 9.64 13.49 36.34
N THR A 113 10.45 13.49 35.28
CA THR A 113 10.61 12.29 34.46
C THR A 113 11.34 11.21 35.27
N PRO A 114 10.78 9.99 35.43
CA PRO A 114 11.43 8.94 36.18
C PRO A 114 12.79 8.55 35.58
N ALA A 115 13.83 8.44 36.41
CA ALA A 115 15.21 8.23 35.95
C ALA A 115 15.46 6.88 35.25
N GLU A 116 14.64 5.87 35.57
CA GLU A 116 14.73 4.52 34.99
C GLU A 116 13.84 4.33 33.75
N LEU A 117 13.03 5.33 33.42
CA LEU A 117 12.05 5.23 32.37
C LEU A 117 12.68 5.49 31.01
N ILE A 118 12.42 4.57 30.09
CA ILE A 118 12.83 4.64 28.70
C ILE A 118 11.56 4.42 27.88
N GLU A 119 11.09 5.48 27.23
CA GLU A 119 9.82 5.51 26.50
C GLU A 119 10.03 5.41 24.99
N ASP A 120 11.25 5.03 24.56
CA ASP A 120 11.64 5.14 23.17
C ASP A 120 12.76 4.18 22.73
N ASP A 121 12.70 3.74 21.48
CA ASP A 121 13.88 3.30 20.72
C ASP A 121 13.73 3.36 19.17
N CYS A 122 12.67 4.01 18.69
CA CYS A 122 12.34 4.07 17.27
C CYS A 122 13.51 4.60 16.40
N THR A 123 13.66 4.05 15.19
CA THR A 123 14.61 4.54 14.19
C THR A 123 13.85 4.79 12.89
N ALA A 124 13.88 6.00 12.37
CA ALA A 124 13.17 6.40 11.16
C ALA A 124 14.10 7.08 10.15
N VAL A 125 13.80 6.90 8.87
CA VAL A 125 14.61 7.42 7.77
C VAL A 125 13.73 7.94 6.63
N ILE A 126 14.17 9.04 6.01
CA ILE A 126 13.71 9.47 4.68
C ILE A 126 14.87 9.28 3.70
N VAL A 127 14.61 8.57 2.60
CA VAL A 127 15.54 8.39 1.49
C VAL A 127 15.00 9.18 0.29
N PRO A 128 15.70 10.23 -0.19
CA PRO A 128 15.24 11.00 -1.35
C PRO A 128 15.36 10.20 -2.65
N ASN A 129 14.63 10.62 -3.70
CA ASN A 129 14.64 9.96 -5.01
C ASN A 129 16.06 9.80 -5.58
N SER A 130 16.93 10.80 -5.35
CA SER A 130 18.32 10.81 -5.81
C SER A 130 19.19 9.71 -5.19
N ARG A 131 18.70 9.02 -4.16
CA ARG A 131 19.37 7.92 -3.46
C ARG A 131 18.62 6.59 -3.57
N ALA A 132 17.56 6.52 -4.37
CA ALA A 132 16.63 5.40 -4.41
C ALA A 132 16.13 5.07 -5.84
N GLY A 133 17.00 5.20 -6.85
CA GLY A 133 16.64 4.89 -8.23
C GLY A 133 15.45 5.71 -8.77
N GLY A 134 15.23 6.93 -8.26
CA GLY A 134 14.14 7.81 -8.67
C GLY A 134 12.84 7.66 -7.87
N ALA A 135 12.75 6.74 -6.91
CA ALA A 135 11.57 6.53 -6.08
C ALA A 135 11.94 6.32 -4.60
N GLY A 136 11.96 7.42 -3.85
CA GLY A 136 12.36 7.49 -2.46
C GLY A 136 11.43 6.79 -1.49
N PHE A 137 11.84 6.76 -0.23
CA PHE A 137 11.16 5.99 0.81
C PHE A 137 11.07 6.75 2.13
N LEU A 138 10.05 6.40 2.91
CA LEU A 138 10.06 6.58 4.35
C LEU A 138 10.03 5.19 5.00
N ALA A 139 10.95 4.92 5.93
CA ALA A 139 11.01 3.64 6.64
C ALA A 139 11.26 3.85 8.13
N GLN A 140 10.68 2.99 8.96
CA GLN A 140 10.73 3.16 10.41
C GLN A 140 10.52 1.86 11.19
N THR A 141 11.29 1.66 12.27
CA THR A 141 10.91 0.77 13.38
C THR A 141 10.02 1.49 14.40
N TRP A 142 9.06 0.77 14.97
CA TRP A 142 8.33 1.24 16.15
C TRP A 142 8.67 0.37 17.35
N ASP A 143 9.24 1.02 18.36
CA ASP A 143 9.81 0.37 19.53
C ASP A 143 9.11 0.91 20.78
N MET A 144 8.64 -0.01 21.62
CA MET A 144 7.86 0.27 22.83
C MET A 144 8.11 -0.86 23.84
N HIS A 145 7.59 -0.72 25.07
CA HIS A 145 7.54 -1.82 26.03
C HIS A 145 6.94 -3.08 25.38
N ASP A 146 7.51 -4.26 25.65
CA ASP A 146 7.21 -5.54 24.98
C ASP A 146 5.72 -5.97 25.05
N SER A 147 5.03 -5.57 26.11
CA SER A 147 3.58 -5.72 26.24
C SER A 147 2.76 -5.01 25.15
N ALA A 148 3.30 -3.99 24.48
CA ALA A 148 2.64 -3.28 23.39
C ALA A 148 2.64 -4.08 22.08
N THR A 149 3.59 -5.01 21.87
CA THR A 149 3.73 -5.74 20.62
C THR A 149 2.47 -6.51 20.26
N ASP A 150 1.78 -7.08 21.25
CA ASP A 150 0.55 -7.85 21.04
C ASP A 150 -0.61 -6.98 20.51
N HIS A 151 -0.53 -5.66 20.70
CA HIS A 151 -1.56 -4.70 20.31
C HIS A 151 -1.37 -4.12 18.91
N VAL A 152 -0.28 -4.45 18.21
CA VAL A 152 0.01 -3.93 16.88
C VAL A 152 -1.01 -4.43 15.84
N VAL A 153 -1.49 -3.50 15.03
CA VAL A 153 -2.45 -3.69 13.93
C VAL A 153 -2.15 -2.71 12.81
N LEU A 154 -2.58 -3.02 11.60
CA LEU A 154 -2.61 -2.07 10.49
C LEU A 154 -4.07 -1.77 10.14
N LEU A 155 -4.42 -0.49 10.13
CA LEU A 155 -5.71 -0.01 9.64
C LEU A 155 -5.57 0.31 8.16
N ARG A 156 -6.39 -0.33 7.32
CA ARG A 156 -6.56 0.02 5.91
C ARG A 156 -7.91 0.71 5.75
N ALA A 157 -7.88 2.00 5.49
CA ALA A 157 -9.06 2.84 5.57
C ALA A 157 -9.57 3.29 4.21
N HIS A 158 -10.89 3.22 4.05
CA HIS A 158 -11.64 3.72 2.91
C HIS A 158 -12.68 4.75 3.39
N PRO A 159 -12.26 5.98 3.71
CA PRO A 159 -13.19 7.04 4.10
C PRO A 159 -14.26 7.26 3.03
N ALA A 160 -15.48 7.58 3.46
CA ALA A 160 -16.56 7.98 2.55
C ALA A 160 -16.19 9.27 1.80
N ASP A 161 -15.56 10.20 2.50
CA ASP A 161 -15.03 11.46 1.99
C ASP A 161 -13.56 11.60 2.41
N GLY A 162 -12.69 11.98 1.47
CA GLY A 162 -11.26 12.19 1.70
C GLY A 162 -10.34 11.11 1.10
N LEU A 163 -9.09 11.09 1.55
CA LEU A 163 -8.05 10.22 1.03
C LEU A 163 -8.06 8.86 1.75
N GLY A 164 -7.93 7.78 1.00
CA GLY A 164 -7.68 6.47 1.60
C GLY A 164 -6.28 6.44 2.24
N PHE A 165 -6.10 5.65 3.30
CA PHE A 165 -4.81 5.54 3.98
C PHE A 165 -4.55 4.16 4.58
N ASN A 166 -3.28 3.82 4.71
CA ASN A 166 -2.79 2.72 5.54
C ASN A 166 -2.07 3.31 6.75
N VAL A 167 -2.38 2.81 7.94
CA VAL A 167 -1.73 3.23 9.19
C VAL A 167 -1.33 2.00 10.00
N PHE A 168 -0.03 1.82 10.20
CA PHE A 168 0.55 0.92 11.20
C PHE A 168 0.39 1.56 12.58
N THR A 169 -0.31 0.90 13.49
CA THR A 169 -0.72 1.44 14.80
C THR A 169 -0.94 0.34 15.84
N THR A 170 -1.52 0.68 16.98
CA THR A 170 -2.02 -0.25 18.00
C THR A 170 -3.54 -0.19 18.11
N THR A 171 -4.16 -1.26 18.62
CA THR A 171 -5.62 -1.28 18.86
C THR A 171 -6.03 -0.15 19.80
N GLY A 172 -7.03 0.65 19.40
CA GLY A 172 -7.47 1.82 20.15
C GLY A 172 -6.72 3.11 19.82
N CYS A 173 -5.71 3.05 18.93
CA CYS A 173 -4.98 4.21 18.44
C CYS A 173 -5.29 4.46 16.96
N LEU A 174 -5.77 5.67 16.63
CA LEU A 174 -6.18 5.99 15.26
C LEU A 174 -4.99 6.27 14.33
N GLY A 175 -3.86 6.78 14.85
CA GLY A 175 -2.75 7.29 14.06
C GLY A 175 -1.38 6.89 14.59
N GLN A 176 -0.44 6.55 13.70
CA GLN A 176 0.96 6.34 14.10
C GLN A 176 1.95 6.47 12.93
N ILE A 177 2.18 5.41 12.14
CA ILE A 177 3.05 5.46 10.96
C ILE A 177 2.19 5.13 9.75
N GLY A 178 2.15 5.98 8.74
CA GLY A 178 1.18 5.78 7.67
C GLY A 178 1.50 6.47 6.35
N MET A 179 0.79 6.02 5.32
CA MET A 179 0.79 6.62 4.00
C MET A 179 -0.65 6.75 3.51
N ASN A 180 -0.97 7.83 2.81
CA ASN A 180 -2.26 8.01 2.16
C ASN A 180 -2.19 7.82 0.64
N THR A 181 -3.35 7.80 -0.01
CA THR A 181 -3.45 7.58 -1.45
C THR A 181 -2.99 8.75 -2.32
N ALA A 182 -2.77 9.93 -1.74
CA ALA A 182 -2.06 11.03 -2.42
C ALA A 182 -0.54 10.81 -2.42
N GLY A 183 -0.05 9.84 -1.64
CA GLY A 183 1.36 9.54 -1.50
C GLY A 183 2.05 10.38 -0.43
N VAL A 184 1.32 10.89 0.57
CA VAL A 184 1.92 11.51 1.77
C VAL A 184 2.21 10.40 2.78
N CYS A 185 3.47 10.29 3.18
CA CYS A 185 3.99 9.41 4.22
C CYS A 185 4.27 10.22 5.50
N VAL A 186 3.95 9.63 6.64
CA VAL A 186 4.28 10.17 7.97
C VAL A 186 4.93 9.07 8.82
N GLY A 187 6.12 9.37 9.33
CA GLY A 187 6.81 8.63 10.39
C GLY A 187 6.99 9.51 11.63
N ILE A 188 7.33 8.89 12.75
CA ILE A 188 7.42 9.53 14.06
C ILE A 188 8.56 8.98 14.90
N ASN A 189 9.10 9.77 15.81
CA ASN A 189 9.90 9.26 16.91
C ASN A 189 9.50 9.99 18.19
N ASN A 190 9.30 9.24 19.28
CA ASN A 190 9.03 9.86 20.58
C ASN A 190 10.22 10.74 20.99
N LEU A 191 9.90 11.95 21.46
CA LEU A 191 10.79 12.84 22.19
C LEU A 191 10.16 13.09 23.57
N THR A 192 10.91 13.68 24.49
CA THR A 192 10.38 13.95 25.84
C THR A 192 10.59 15.42 26.18
N GLY A 193 9.49 16.16 26.29
CA GLY A 193 9.51 17.61 26.50
C GLY A 193 9.29 18.00 27.97
N LEU A 194 9.85 19.12 28.37
CA LEU A 194 9.56 19.79 29.66
C LEU A 194 8.29 20.65 29.60
N ASP A 195 7.73 20.85 28.41
CA ASP A 195 6.71 21.84 28.10
C ASP A 195 5.36 21.23 27.70
N GLY A 196 5.06 20.02 28.19
CA GLY A 196 3.79 19.33 27.99
C GLY A 196 2.55 20.17 28.30
N ARG A 197 1.46 19.97 27.55
CA ARG A 197 0.24 20.78 27.61
C ARG A 197 -1.01 19.92 27.48
N ARG A 198 -2.17 20.48 27.86
CA ARG A 198 -3.49 19.88 27.59
C ARG A 198 -3.90 20.09 26.12
N GLY A 199 -3.05 19.64 25.20
CA GLY A 199 -3.18 19.83 23.76
C GLY A 199 -3.75 18.61 23.03
N VAL A 200 -3.63 18.60 21.70
CA VAL A 200 -3.91 17.45 20.84
C VAL A 200 -2.72 16.48 20.84
N ALA A 201 -2.99 15.19 20.99
CA ALA A 201 -1.96 14.16 20.93
C ALA A 201 -1.42 13.96 19.50
N TRP A 202 -0.12 13.69 19.40
CA TRP A 202 0.59 13.45 18.14
C TRP A 202 -0.09 12.44 17.20
N THR A 203 -0.77 11.41 17.73
CA THR A 203 -1.46 10.40 16.92
C THR A 203 -2.64 10.96 16.13
N SER A 204 -3.37 11.91 16.72
CA SER A 204 -4.41 12.67 16.01
C SER A 204 -3.80 13.59 14.96
N VAL A 205 -2.64 14.20 15.26
CA VAL A 205 -1.92 15.05 14.31
C VAL A 205 -1.41 14.26 13.10
N VAL A 206 -0.87 13.05 13.30
CA VAL A 206 -0.53 12.13 12.21
C VAL A 206 -1.75 11.84 11.34
N ARG A 207 -2.91 11.56 11.95
CA ARG A 207 -4.14 11.30 11.18
C ARG A 207 -4.63 12.52 10.41
N GLY A 208 -4.50 13.71 10.99
CA GLY A 208 -4.76 14.97 10.28
C GLY A 208 -3.84 15.13 9.07
N MET A 209 -2.53 14.91 9.23
CA MET A 209 -1.57 14.95 8.11
C MET A 209 -1.88 13.92 7.02
N LEU A 210 -2.32 12.72 7.39
CA LEU A 210 -2.73 11.71 6.40
C LEU A 210 -4.03 12.05 5.66
N ASN A 211 -4.75 13.09 6.07
CA ASN A 211 -5.89 13.64 5.34
C ASN A 211 -5.49 14.76 4.35
N THR A 212 -4.21 15.13 4.26
CA THR A 212 -3.71 16.15 3.30
C THR A 212 -3.14 15.52 2.03
N ASP A 213 -3.02 16.29 0.95
CA ASP A 213 -2.62 15.79 -0.37
C ASP A 213 -1.14 16.02 -0.72
N SER A 214 -0.37 16.66 0.15
CA SER A 214 1.04 17.00 -0.05
C SER A 214 1.80 17.09 1.28
N ALA A 215 3.13 16.90 1.21
CA ALA A 215 4.00 17.05 2.37
C ALA A 215 3.96 18.48 2.95
N ASP A 216 3.80 19.50 2.09
CA ASP A 216 3.67 20.90 2.49
C ASP A 216 2.40 21.14 3.32
N ALA A 217 1.25 20.64 2.85
CA ALA A 217 -0.01 20.76 3.59
C ALA A 217 0.02 19.97 4.91
N ALA A 218 0.69 18.82 4.93
CA ALA A 218 0.93 18.07 6.16
C ALA A 218 1.81 18.86 7.14
N LEU A 219 2.89 19.49 6.67
CA LEU A 219 3.75 20.35 7.49
C LEU A 219 2.97 21.53 8.07
N ASP A 220 2.20 22.25 7.26
CA ASP A 220 1.40 23.39 7.71
C ASP A 220 0.41 22.98 8.81
N LEU A 221 -0.25 21.83 8.65
CA LEU A 221 -1.15 21.27 9.64
C LEU A 221 -0.41 20.95 10.95
N LEU A 222 0.74 20.28 10.89
CA LEU A 222 1.58 20.00 12.07
C LEU A 222 2.01 21.29 12.78
N LEU A 223 2.47 22.30 12.02
CA LEU A 223 2.92 23.57 12.57
C LEU A 223 1.78 24.39 13.19
N SER A 224 0.52 24.14 12.82
CA SER A 224 -0.66 24.80 13.40
C SER A 224 -1.22 24.10 14.64
N ALA A 225 -0.90 22.83 14.87
CA ALA A 225 -1.48 22.02 15.94
C ALA A 225 -1.11 22.56 17.34
N ASP A 226 -2.05 22.51 18.29
CA ASP A 226 -1.77 22.79 19.70
C ASP A 226 -1.30 21.51 20.40
N LEU A 227 -0.04 21.14 20.19
CA LEU A 227 0.52 19.86 20.62
C LEU A 227 0.50 19.65 22.14
N ALA A 228 0.16 18.43 22.54
CA ALA A 228 0.20 18.00 23.94
C ALA A 228 1.62 17.67 24.44
N GLY A 229 2.40 16.95 23.64
CA GLY A 229 3.75 16.51 23.99
C GLY A 229 4.75 16.68 22.86
N ALA A 230 5.96 16.16 23.08
CA ALA A 230 7.10 16.31 22.18
C ALA A 230 7.27 15.09 21.27
N HIS A 231 7.30 15.29 19.95
CA HIS A 231 7.58 14.23 19.00
C HIS A 231 8.43 14.75 17.84
N ASN A 232 9.29 13.89 17.30
CA ASN A 232 9.84 14.10 15.97
C ASN A 232 8.87 13.53 14.92
N PHE A 233 8.68 14.26 13.82
CA PHE A 233 7.86 13.87 12.68
C PHE A 233 8.71 13.88 11.41
N LEU A 234 8.64 12.79 10.65
CA LEU A 234 9.19 12.68 9.31
C LEU A 234 8.01 12.69 8.34
N VAL A 235 7.96 13.70 7.48
CA VAL A 235 6.92 13.83 6.44
C VAL A 235 7.60 13.70 5.09
N TYR A 236 7.06 12.90 4.18
CA TYR A 236 7.64 12.72 2.85
C TYR A 236 6.53 12.43 1.83
N ASP A 237 6.63 12.93 0.61
CA ASP A 237 5.63 12.66 -0.43
C ASP A 237 6.18 12.14 -1.76
N ARG A 238 5.27 11.80 -2.66
CA ARG A 238 5.56 11.23 -3.98
C ARG A 238 6.32 12.17 -4.93
N HIS A 239 6.41 13.45 -4.59
CA HIS A 239 7.06 14.48 -5.37
C HIS A 239 8.48 14.79 -4.88
N ASP A 240 9.01 13.94 -3.99
CA ASP A 240 10.33 14.10 -3.35
C ASP A 240 10.40 15.30 -2.39
N VAL A 241 9.25 15.78 -1.90
CA VAL A 241 9.19 16.80 -0.85
C VAL A 241 9.19 16.11 0.49
N GLY A 242 10.03 16.55 1.42
CA GLY A 242 10.06 15.99 2.76
C GLY A 242 10.58 16.93 3.83
N TYR A 243 10.25 16.60 5.08
CA TYR A 243 10.51 17.39 6.26
C TYR A 243 10.86 16.49 7.45
N ASN A 244 11.85 16.91 8.23
CA ASN A 244 12.14 16.39 9.56
C ASN A 244 11.86 17.49 10.58
N VAL A 245 10.95 17.24 11.51
CA VAL A 245 10.44 18.25 12.43
C VAL A 245 10.54 17.73 13.86
N GLU A 246 11.38 18.34 14.70
CA GLU A 246 11.30 18.11 16.15
C GLU A 246 10.23 19.05 16.71
N ALA A 247 9.01 18.54 16.84
CA ALA A 247 7.86 19.32 17.24
C ALA A 247 7.63 19.20 18.74
N MET A 248 8.12 20.19 19.47
CA MET A 248 7.77 20.43 20.87
C MET A 248 6.52 21.34 20.93
N PRO A 249 5.75 21.36 22.03
CA PRO A 249 4.65 22.30 22.21
C PRO A 249 5.05 23.79 22.05
N ALA A 250 6.25 24.18 22.48
CA ALA A 250 6.73 25.56 22.41
C ALA A 250 7.56 25.89 21.16
N VAL A 251 8.24 24.91 20.56
CA VAL A 251 9.21 25.12 19.47
C VAL A 251 9.15 23.98 18.46
N ARG A 252 9.34 24.28 17.18
CA ARG A 252 9.20 23.32 16.07
C ARG A 252 10.25 23.55 14.98
N PRO A 253 11.55 23.35 15.25
CA PRO A 253 12.57 23.41 14.21
C PRO A 253 12.24 22.43 13.07
N VAL A 254 12.38 22.91 11.84
CA VAL A 254 12.10 22.17 10.61
C VAL A 254 13.37 22.08 9.78
N GLU A 255 13.74 20.87 9.38
CA GLU A 255 14.69 20.61 8.31
C GLU A 255 13.95 20.14 7.05
N THR A 256 14.18 20.83 5.94
CA THR A 256 13.69 20.42 4.63
C THR A 256 14.63 19.37 4.04
N LEU A 257 14.06 18.32 3.45
CA LEU A 257 14.78 17.25 2.79
C LEU A 257 15.66 17.81 1.65
N GLY A 258 16.95 17.46 1.70
CA GLY A 258 17.90 17.69 0.62
C GLY A 258 18.18 16.42 -0.20
N ALA A 259 19.35 16.36 -0.82
CA ALA A 259 19.78 15.18 -1.59
C ALA A 259 20.35 14.04 -0.74
N THR A 260 20.43 14.22 0.58
CA THR A 260 20.99 13.26 1.54
C THR A 260 19.88 12.54 2.29
N VAL A 261 20.16 11.30 2.69
CA VAL A 261 19.28 10.54 3.59
C VAL A 261 19.16 11.27 4.92
N VAL A 262 17.94 11.40 5.42
CA VAL A 262 17.67 11.89 6.78
C VAL A 262 17.43 10.69 7.69
N VAL A 263 18.09 10.67 8.84
CA VAL A 263 17.94 9.63 9.87
C VAL A 263 17.60 10.31 11.18
N HIS A 264 16.53 9.84 11.83
CA HIS A 264 16.13 10.31 13.15
C HIS A 264 15.91 9.16 14.12
N THR A 265 16.26 9.40 15.38
CA THR A 265 16.01 8.50 16.51
C THR A 265 15.25 9.26 17.58
N ASN A 266 15.66 9.25 18.84
CA ASN A 266 14.85 9.77 19.96
C ASN A 266 15.55 10.84 20.78
N HIS A 267 16.62 11.43 20.27
CA HIS A 267 17.28 12.57 20.90
C HIS A 267 17.07 13.81 20.03
N THR A 268 16.96 14.97 20.67
CA THR A 268 16.93 16.22 19.91
C THR A 268 18.28 16.51 19.25
N VAL A 269 18.23 17.16 18.09
CA VAL A 269 19.40 17.50 17.27
C VAL A 269 19.46 19.00 16.96
N TYR A 270 18.38 19.74 17.24
CA TYR A 270 18.33 21.19 17.09
C TYR A 270 18.30 21.88 18.45
N ASP A 271 19.17 22.88 18.63
CA ASP A 271 19.33 23.65 19.88
C ASP A 271 18.01 24.15 20.47
N ALA A 272 17.06 24.56 19.62
CA ALA A 272 15.76 25.05 20.07
C ALA A 272 14.94 23.96 20.78
N ALA A 273 14.89 22.74 20.21
CA ALA A 273 14.19 21.61 20.81
C ALA A 273 14.95 21.08 22.04
N THR A 274 16.29 20.98 21.96
CA THR A 274 17.14 20.59 23.10
C THR A 274 16.93 21.49 24.32
N ALA A 275 16.68 22.79 24.11
CA ALA A 275 16.45 23.74 25.19
C ALA A 275 15.17 23.46 26.02
N VAL A 276 14.24 22.67 25.49
CA VAL A 276 13.00 22.27 26.17
C VAL A 276 12.86 20.74 26.29
N GLU A 277 13.91 19.98 25.97
CA GLU A 277 13.96 18.54 26.19
C GLU A 277 14.22 18.22 27.67
N VAL A 278 13.65 17.13 28.16
CA VAL A 278 14.00 16.57 29.47
C VAL A 278 15.45 16.07 29.46
N GLU A 279 16.15 16.15 30.58
CA GLU A 279 17.46 15.50 30.74
C GLU A 279 17.32 13.98 30.56
N ARG A 280 17.78 13.48 29.40
CA ARG A 280 17.66 12.07 29.03
C ARG A 280 18.61 11.19 29.85
N PRO A 281 18.17 10.01 30.32
CA PRO A 281 19.06 9.04 30.95
C PRO A 281 20.25 8.68 30.05
N PRO A 282 21.48 8.52 30.58
CA PRO A 282 22.66 8.25 29.77
C PRO A 282 22.54 7.04 28.84
N LEU A 283 21.88 5.96 29.29
CA LEU A 283 21.64 4.76 28.49
C LEU A 283 20.72 5.02 27.29
N ALA A 284 19.67 5.83 27.47
CA ALA A 284 18.74 6.20 26.41
C ALA A 284 19.43 7.09 25.36
N THR A 285 20.26 8.03 25.80
CA THR A 285 21.08 8.88 24.92
C THR A 285 22.10 8.05 24.13
N GLU A 286 22.78 7.11 24.78
CA GLU A 286 23.73 6.20 24.13
C GLU A 286 23.04 5.32 23.08
N SER A 287 21.90 4.69 23.42
CA SER A 287 21.09 3.87 22.50
C SER A 287 20.69 4.69 21.27
N SER A 288 20.08 5.85 21.49
CA SER A 288 19.58 6.75 20.45
C SER A 288 20.67 7.23 19.50
N THR A 289 21.85 7.58 20.04
CA THR A 289 23.02 7.99 19.23
C THR A 289 23.58 6.81 18.44
N LYS A 290 23.70 5.63 19.06
CA LYS A 290 24.23 4.42 18.41
C LYS A 290 23.33 3.95 17.26
N ARG A 291 22.00 3.98 17.44
CA ARG A 291 21.02 3.64 16.41
C ARG A 291 21.12 4.55 15.21
N ARG A 292 21.19 5.87 15.44
CA ARG A 292 21.34 6.86 14.38
C ARG A 292 22.62 6.63 13.59
N ALA A 293 23.76 6.51 14.26
CA ALA A 293 25.05 6.26 13.62
C ALA A 293 25.07 4.93 12.85
N MET A 294 24.38 3.90 13.36
CA MET A 294 24.24 2.62 12.68
C MET A 294 23.45 2.76 11.37
N ALA A 295 22.29 3.41 11.39
CA ALA A 295 21.47 3.64 10.21
C ALA A 295 22.19 4.51 9.17
N GLU A 296 22.82 5.62 9.60
CA GLU A 296 23.64 6.47 8.73
C GLU A 296 24.77 5.68 8.06
N ARG A 297 25.46 4.80 8.79
CA ARG A 297 26.52 3.96 8.25
C ARG A 297 25.98 2.94 7.23
N LEU A 298 24.84 2.31 7.50
CA LEU A 298 24.24 1.32 6.59
C LEU A 298 23.72 1.97 5.30
N LEU A 299 23.34 3.24 5.36
CA LEU A 299 22.75 3.99 4.24
C LEU A 299 23.72 5.01 3.60
N ALA A 300 25.00 5.01 4.00
CA ALA A 300 25.97 6.02 3.58
C ALA A 300 26.18 6.07 2.05
N ASP A 301 26.49 4.92 1.44
CA ASP A 301 26.98 4.85 0.06
C ASP A 301 25.99 4.20 -0.91
N GLY A 302 25.96 4.61 -2.18
CA GLY A 302 25.17 3.96 -3.24
C GLY A 302 23.66 4.17 -3.15
N ASP A 303 22.95 3.55 -4.08
CA ASP A 303 21.49 3.52 -4.11
C ASP A 303 20.93 2.63 -3.01
N ILE A 304 19.76 3.01 -2.50
CA ILE A 304 19.05 2.36 -1.41
C ILE A 304 17.73 1.86 -1.97
N ASP A 305 17.61 0.55 -2.06
CA ASP A 305 16.40 -0.16 -2.43
C ASP A 305 15.64 -0.67 -1.20
N LEU A 306 14.55 -1.40 -1.45
CA LEU A 306 13.72 -1.98 -0.39
C LEU A 306 14.51 -2.98 0.46
N ASP A 307 15.31 -3.85 -0.15
CA ASP A 307 16.02 -4.90 0.56
C ASP A 307 17.02 -4.31 1.54
N ARG A 308 17.74 -3.26 1.13
CA ARG A 308 18.69 -2.55 2.00
C ARG A 308 18.02 -1.83 3.16
N LEU A 309 16.83 -1.25 2.95
CA LEU A 309 16.03 -0.67 4.05
C LEU A 309 15.56 -1.76 5.02
N VAL A 310 15.09 -2.90 4.51
CA VAL A 310 14.69 -4.04 5.32
C VAL A 310 15.88 -4.60 6.12
N GLU A 311 17.07 -4.68 5.53
CA GLU A 311 18.30 -5.07 6.22
C GLU A 311 18.65 -4.09 7.36
N MET A 312 18.52 -2.79 7.13
CA MET A 312 18.71 -1.78 8.18
C MET A 312 17.70 -1.95 9.31
N LEU A 313 16.41 -2.13 9.00
CA LEU A 313 15.37 -2.36 10.02
C LEU A 313 15.57 -3.69 10.77
N ARG A 314 16.28 -4.65 10.18
CA ARG A 314 16.63 -5.96 10.78
C ARG A 314 17.90 -5.94 11.63
N GLU A 315 18.70 -4.86 11.58
CA GLU A 315 20.00 -4.78 12.22
C GLU A 315 19.85 -4.99 13.75
N PRO A 316 20.32 -6.11 14.33
CA PRO A 316 19.92 -6.53 15.67
C PRO A 316 20.80 -5.98 16.79
N THR A 317 21.88 -5.26 16.48
CA THR A 317 22.85 -4.79 17.50
C THR A 317 22.58 -3.38 18.01
N ALA A 318 21.86 -2.58 17.23
CA ALA A 318 21.41 -1.25 17.60
C ALA A 318 19.94 -1.02 17.25
N ILE A 319 19.49 -1.32 16.03
CA ILE A 319 18.19 -0.82 15.53
C ILE A 319 17.01 -1.73 15.94
N CYS A 320 17.06 -3.02 15.61
CA CYS A 320 16.01 -3.98 15.91
C CYS A 320 16.11 -4.47 17.36
N GLN A 321 15.50 -3.71 18.28
CA GLN A 321 15.54 -3.96 19.71
C GLN A 321 14.94 -5.30 20.11
N ARG A 322 15.51 -5.87 21.17
CA ARG A 322 15.01 -7.08 21.84
C ARG A 322 14.75 -6.74 23.30
N ALA A 323 13.58 -7.14 23.79
CA ALA A 323 13.24 -7.01 25.20
C ALA A 323 14.28 -7.70 26.08
N VAL A 324 14.94 -6.90 26.91
CA VAL A 324 15.87 -7.36 27.94
C VAL A 324 15.60 -6.61 29.23
N GLU A 325 15.71 -7.33 30.34
CA GLU A 325 15.67 -6.74 31.68
C GLU A 325 16.82 -5.73 31.84
N PRO A 326 16.59 -4.56 32.46
CA PRO A 326 15.33 -4.15 33.12
C PRO A 326 14.38 -3.33 32.23
N MET A 327 14.75 -3.03 30.97
CA MET A 327 14.08 -2.00 30.17
C MET A 327 12.83 -2.50 29.44
N HIS A 328 12.77 -3.80 29.10
CA HIS A 328 11.65 -4.43 28.39
C HIS A 328 11.25 -3.77 27.06
N ILE A 329 12.15 -3.03 26.40
CA ILE A 329 11.88 -2.40 25.11
C ILE A 329 12.10 -3.39 23.96
N GLU A 330 11.13 -3.49 23.06
CA GLU A 330 11.16 -4.35 21.88
C GLU A 330 10.75 -3.56 20.62
N SER A 331 11.40 -3.85 19.50
CA SER A 331 10.85 -3.48 18.19
C SER A 331 9.55 -4.24 17.93
N SER A 332 8.45 -3.57 18.23
CA SER A 332 7.08 -4.08 18.14
C SER A 332 6.61 -4.22 16.69
N GLY A 333 7.30 -3.56 15.75
CA GLY A 333 7.15 -3.76 14.32
C GLY A 333 7.90 -2.72 13.51
N ALA A 334 7.67 -2.71 12.20
CA ALA A 334 8.26 -1.73 11.31
C ALA A 334 7.40 -1.53 10.06
N ALA A 335 7.56 -0.36 9.43
CA ALA A 335 6.93 -0.04 8.16
C ALA A 335 7.94 0.54 7.16
N VAL A 336 7.74 0.25 5.87
CA VAL A 336 8.45 0.87 4.74
C VAL A 336 7.40 1.36 3.76
N MET A 337 7.55 2.58 3.28
CA MET A 337 6.58 3.24 2.40
C MET A 337 7.32 3.85 1.23
N ARG A 338 6.86 3.57 0.01
CA ARG A 338 7.36 4.18 -1.23
C ARG A 338 6.21 4.96 -1.89
N PRO A 339 6.14 6.29 -1.70
CA PRO A 339 4.98 7.07 -2.11
C PRO A 339 4.80 7.14 -3.63
N ALA A 340 5.88 7.14 -4.40
CA ALA A 340 5.84 7.22 -5.86
C ALA A 340 5.04 6.07 -6.52
N SER A 341 5.19 4.85 -6.00
CA SER A 341 4.50 3.63 -6.48
C SER A 341 3.33 3.21 -5.60
N SER A 342 3.03 3.96 -4.53
CA SER A 342 2.00 3.61 -3.55
C SER A 342 2.23 2.24 -2.89
N ASP A 343 3.48 1.88 -2.65
CA ASP A 343 3.81 0.64 -1.94
C ASP A 343 3.92 0.88 -0.43
N PHE A 344 3.33 -0.03 0.33
CA PHE A 344 3.42 -0.08 1.78
C PHE A 344 3.84 -1.48 2.20
N TRP A 345 4.86 -1.61 3.03
CA TRP A 345 5.26 -2.87 3.64
C TRP A 345 5.24 -2.73 5.16
N ALA A 346 4.81 -3.78 5.84
CA ALA A 346 4.73 -3.78 7.30
C ALA A 346 5.18 -5.11 7.89
N CYS A 347 5.79 -5.05 9.06
CA CYS A 347 6.24 -6.19 9.84
C CYS A 347 5.62 -6.12 11.25
N TRP A 348 5.00 -7.21 11.71
CA TRP A 348 4.53 -7.35 13.08
C TRP A 348 5.59 -8.04 13.94
N GLY A 349 5.98 -7.39 15.04
CA GLY A 349 7.08 -7.80 15.91
C GLY A 349 8.44 -7.50 15.31
N ARG A 350 9.50 -7.97 15.99
CA ARG A 350 10.89 -7.68 15.66
C ARG A 350 11.21 -7.99 14.20
N PRO A 351 11.61 -7.01 13.37
CA PRO A 351 11.98 -7.26 11.97
C PRO A 351 13.05 -8.33 11.79
N ALA A 352 14.02 -8.44 12.72
CA ALA A 352 15.07 -9.46 12.69
C ALA A 352 14.53 -10.91 12.75
N ASP A 353 13.34 -11.11 13.32
CA ASP A 353 12.73 -12.43 13.51
C ASP A 353 11.53 -12.68 12.57
N ASN A 354 11.12 -11.67 11.78
CA ASN A 354 9.82 -11.62 11.10
C ASN A 354 9.92 -11.09 9.66
N ASP A 355 8.88 -11.37 8.88
CA ASP A 355 8.83 -11.04 7.46
C ASP A 355 7.96 -9.81 7.20
N PHE A 356 8.38 -8.95 6.29
CA PHE A 356 7.58 -7.82 5.82
C PHE A 356 6.50 -8.32 4.86
N SER A 357 5.27 -7.88 5.09
CA SER A 357 4.14 -8.11 4.20
C SER A 357 3.86 -6.85 3.39
N ARG A 358 3.75 -6.97 2.06
CA ARG A 358 3.25 -5.87 1.23
C ARG A 358 1.76 -5.70 1.49
N VAL A 359 1.35 -4.48 1.79
CA VAL A 359 -0.02 -4.09 2.06
C VAL A 359 -0.49 -3.22 0.90
N ALA A 360 -1.56 -3.64 0.24
CA ALA A 360 -2.18 -2.82 -0.79
C ALA A 360 -2.70 -1.52 -0.16
N MET A 361 -2.41 -0.40 -0.81
CA MET A 361 -3.08 0.86 -0.48
C MET A 361 -4.58 0.71 -0.71
N PRO A 362 -5.42 1.29 0.17
CA PRO A 362 -6.85 1.30 -0.06
C PRO A 362 -7.08 1.96 -1.41
N MET A 363 -7.75 1.26 -2.32
CA MET A 363 -8.07 1.89 -3.58
C MET A 363 -8.82 3.18 -3.28
N VAL A 364 -8.38 4.27 -3.89
CA VAL A 364 -9.12 5.53 -3.85
C VAL A 364 -10.53 5.18 -4.30
N ALA A 365 -11.50 5.25 -3.38
CA ALA A 365 -12.85 5.52 -3.78
C ALA A 365 -12.82 6.94 -4.31
N ARG A 366 -12.27 7.14 -5.52
CA ARG A 366 -12.34 8.45 -6.15
C ARG A 366 -13.82 8.78 -6.18
N GLU A 367 -14.14 10.00 -5.76
CA GLU A 367 -15.31 10.70 -6.29
C GLU A 367 -15.47 10.30 -7.75
N SER A 368 -16.71 10.02 -8.17
CA SER A 368 -17.02 9.52 -9.51
C SER A 368 -16.04 10.09 -10.54
N MET A 369 -15.26 9.25 -11.23
CA MET A 369 -14.31 9.74 -12.23
C MET A 369 -15.06 10.67 -13.20
N PRO A 370 -14.41 11.67 -13.83
CA PRO A 370 -15.09 12.48 -14.85
C PRO A 370 -15.80 11.54 -15.85
N GLU A 371 -17.00 11.93 -16.32
CA GLU A 371 -17.67 11.12 -17.35
C GLU A 371 -16.70 10.94 -18.53
N PRO A 372 -16.53 9.72 -19.02
CA PRO A 372 -15.73 9.49 -20.21
C PRO A 372 -16.26 10.37 -21.35
N ALA A 373 -15.35 11.07 -22.03
CA ALA A 373 -15.74 11.93 -23.14
C ALA A 373 -16.43 11.14 -24.27
N ALA A 374 -16.06 9.86 -24.43
CA ALA A 374 -16.66 8.94 -25.37
C ALA A 374 -17.76 8.09 -24.72
N ALA A 375 -18.84 7.87 -25.46
CA ALA A 375 -19.88 6.92 -25.09
C ALA A 375 -19.29 5.49 -24.94
N PRO A 376 -19.91 4.61 -24.12
CA PRO A 376 -19.49 3.23 -24.03
C PRO A 376 -19.60 2.54 -25.39
N VAL A 377 -18.61 1.73 -25.73
CA VAL A 377 -18.59 0.89 -26.94
C VAL A 377 -19.58 -0.27 -26.82
N MET A 378 -19.86 -0.69 -25.58
CA MET A 378 -20.85 -1.71 -25.27
C MET A 378 -21.33 -1.54 -23.82
N ILE A 379 -22.60 -1.81 -23.59
CA ILE A 379 -23.12 -2.11 -22.26
C ILE A 379 -23.30 -3.63 -22.21
N GLY A 380 -22.58 -4.30 -21.31
CA GLY A 380 -22.53 -5.75 -21.20
C GLY A 380 -23.93 -6.33 -21.06
N PRO A 381 -24.41 -7.13 -22.04
CA PRO A 381 -25.79 -7.63 -22.03
C PRO A 381 -26.08 -8.58 -20.86
N ARG A 382 -25.06 -9.21 -20.28
CA ARG A 382 -25.16 -10.07 -19.10
C ARG A 382 -24.74 -9.35 -17.83
N SER A 383 -23.64 -8.60 -17.90
CA SER A 383 -23.01 -8.03 -16.70
C SER A 383 -23.57 -6.67 -16.29
N GLY A 384 -24.16 -5.93 -17.24
CA GLY A 384 -24.55 -4.52 -17.11
C GLY A 384 -23.37 -3.54 -17.15
N VAL A 385 -22.14 -4.02 -17.34
CA VAL A 385 -20.92 -3.20 -17.28
C VAL A 385 -20.82 -2.29 -18.50
N ARG A 386 -20.47 -1.02 -18.28
CA ARG A 386 -20.17 -0.07 -19.37
C ARG A 386 -18.73 -0.29 -19.81
N TYR A 387 -18.53 -0.73 -21.04
CA TYR A 387 -17.21 -0.90 -21.63
C TYR A 387 -16.85 0.32 -22.48
N HIS A 388 -15.62 0.80 -22.34
CA HIS A 388 -15.03 1.89 -23.11
C HIS A 388 -13.70 1.42 -23.72
N HIS A 389 -13.23 2.11 -24.76
CA HIS A 389 -11.83 1.98 -25.17
C HIS A 389 -10.90 2.50 -24.08
N LEU A 390 -9.67 1.98 -24.04
CA LEU A 390 -8.67 2.41 -23.08
C LEU A 390 -8.33 3.90 -23.29
N ASP A 391 -8.47 4.67 -22.23
CA ASP A 391 -8.12 6.09 -22.15
C ASP A 391 -7.00 6.28 -21.10
N PRO A 392 -6.03 7.18 -21.33
CA PRO A 392 -4.96 7.46 -20.37
C PRO A 392 -5.41 7.78 -18.94
N MET A 393 -6.64 8.31 -18.76
CA MET A 393 -7.19 8.60 -17.44
C MET A 393 -7.32 7.36 -16.54
N TRP A 394 -7.41 6.17 -17.14
CA TRP A 394 -7.56 4.89 -16.44
C TRP A 394 -6.27 4.10 -16.29
N SER A 395 -5.14 4.54 -16.86
CA SER A 395 -3.92 3.72 -16.93
C SER A 395 -3.45 3.25 -15.55
N SER A 396 -3.37 4.13 -14.55
CA SER A 396 -2.93 3.77 -13.20
C SER A 396 -3.88 2.78 -12.51
N MET A 397 -5.19 2.92 -12.72
CA MET A 397 -6.21 2.05 -12.15
C MET A 397 -6.26 0.70 -12.86
N ALA A 398 -6.00 0.68 -14.16
CA ALA A 398 -5.86 -0.55 -14.94
C ALA A 398 -4.64 -1.37 -14.46
N VAL A 399 -3.49 -0.74 -14.24
CA VAL A 399 -2.29 -1.42 -13.68
C VAL A 399 -2.57 -2.00 -12.29
N ALA A 400 -3.27 -1.24 -11.44
CA ALA A 400 -3.66 -1.73 -10.12
C ALA A 400 -4.62 -2.94 -10.22
N LEU A 401 -5.53 -2.94 -11.20
CA LEU A 401 -6.44 -4.05 -11.46
C LEU A 401 -5.71 -5.29 -11.98
N GLU A 402 -4.74 -5.15 -12.88
CA GLU A 402 -3.88 -6.25 -13.34
C GLU A 402 -3.19 -6.94 -12.15
N SER A 403 -2.58 -6.15 -11.27
CA SER A 403 -1.92 -6.66 -10.05
C SER A 403 -2.87 -7.42 -9.12
N GLN A 404 -4.12 -6.95 -8.99
CA GLN A 404 -5.14 -7.62 -8.16
C GLN A 404 -5.68 -8.89 -8.81
N ALA A 405 -5.79 -8.92 -10.15
CA ALA A 405 -6.32 -10.07 -10.87
C ALA A 405 -5.32 -11.23 -10.91
N PHE A 406 -4.02 -10.91 -10.90
CA PHE A 406 -2.90 -11.85 -11.03
C PHE A 406 -1.92 -11.78 -9.84
N PRO A 407 -2.35 -12.06 -8.60
CA PRO A 407 -1.55 -11.85 -7.39
C PRO A 407 -0.31 -12.76 -7.27
N ASN A 408 -0.22 -13.82 -8.09
CA ASN A 408 0.89 -14.78 -8.08
C ASN A 408 1.87 -14.56 -9.24
N THR A 409 1.62 -13.57 -10.10
CA THR A 409 2.53 -13.20 -11.20
C THR A 409 3.54 -12.20 -10.66
N ARG A 410 4.82 -12.35 -11.00
CA ARG A 410 5.82 -11.37 -10.56
C ARG A 410 5.61 -10.02 -11.26
N PRO A 411 5.92 -8.89 -10.59
CA PRO A 411 5.64 -7.56 -11.14
C PRO A 411 6.24 -7.31 -12.53
N GLU A 412 7.42 -7.85 -12.83
CA GLU A 412 8.09 -7.68 -14.12
C GLU A 412 7.38 -8.36 -15.31
N HIS A 413 6.41 -9.24 -15.05
CA HIS A 413 5.59 -9.91 -16.07
C HIS A 413 4.18 -9.32 -16.16
N LEU A 414 3.87 -8.29 -15.37
CA LEU A 414 2.61 -7.54 -15.43
C LEU A 414 2.81 -6.26 -16.22
N LEU A 415 1.74 -5.78 -16.84
CA LEU A 415 1.74 -4.49 -17.53
C LEU A 415 1.96 -3.36 -16.54
N ASP A 416 2.95 -2.52 -16.80
CA ASP A 416 3.21 -1.32 -16.02
C ASP A 416 2.47 -0.09 -16.59
N LEU A 417 2.74 1.09 -16.01
CA LEU A 417 2.07 2.32 -16.44
C LEU A 417 2.48 2.75 -17.85
N ASP A 418 3.74 2.51 -18.23
CA ASP A 418 4.28 2.87 -19.53
C ASP A 418 3.72 1.94 -20.61
N ASP A 419 3.57 0.65 -20.31
CA ASP A 419 2.91 -0.33 -21.18
C ASP A 419 1.47 0.08 -21.49
N VAL A 420 0.67 0.36 -20.44
CA VAL A 420 -0.74 0.71 -20.59
C VAL A 420 -0.90 2.07 -21.28
N ALA A 421 -0.05 3.05 -20.98
CA ALA A 421 -0.03 4.33 -21.70
C ALA A 421 0.36 4.16 -23.18
N GLY A 422 1.33 3.29 -23.47
CA GLY A 422 1.74 2.93 -24.82
C GLY A 422 0.60 2.29 -25.62
N LEU A 423 -0.15 1.36 -25.00
CA LEU A 423 -1.33 0.74 -25.60
C LEU A 423 -2.44 1.76 -25.88
N ALA A 424 -2.72 2.65 -24.93
CA ALA A 424 -3.71 3.72 -25.08
C ALA A 424 -3.37 4.67 -26.25
N ALA A 425 -2.08 4.90 -26.51
CA ALA A 425 -1.61 5.74 -27.60
C ALA A 425 -1.57 5.02 -28.95
N ALA A 426 -1.16 3.74 -28.97
CA ALA A 426 -0.88 3.01 -30.21
C ALA A 426 -2.11 2.26 -30.77
N PHE A 427 -2.96 1.70 -29.91
CA PHE A 427 -4.09 0.87 -30.32
C PHE A 427 -5.26 0.90 -29.31
N PRO A 428 -5.82 2.08 -29.03
CA PRO A 428 -6.93 2.22 -28.07
C PRO A 428 -8.16 1.41 -28.47
N GLU A 429 -8.43 1.22 -29.77
CA GLU A 429 -9.58 0.46 -30.26
C GLU A 429 -9.49 -1.04 -29.94
N GLY A 430 -8.28 -1.56 -29.74
CA GLY A 430 -8.03 -2.94 -29.32
C GLY A 430 -7.99 -3.14 -27.81
N CYS A 431 -8.12 -2.07 -27.03
CA CYS A 431 -7.99 -2.13 -25.57
C CYS A 431 -9.28 -1.67 -24.91
N PHE A 432 -9.79 -2.45 -23.95
CA PHE A 432 -11.09 -2.20 -23.32
C PHE A 432 -10.98 -2.04 -21.82
N VAL A 433 -11.79 -1.13 -21.27
CA VAL A 433 -11.98 -0.91 -19.84
C VAL A 433 -13.47 -0.98 -19.52
N GLY A 434 -13.85 -1.92 -18.65
CA GLY A 434 -15.19 -2.01 -18.09
C GLY A 434 -15.25 -1.26 -16.77
N ILE A 435 -16.22 -0.35 -16.60
CA ILE A 435 -16.35 0.50 -15.41
C ILE A 435 -17.64 0.23 -14.62
N ASP A 436 -17.58 0.46 -13.31
CA ASP A 436 -18.76 0.45 -12.43
C ASP A 436 -19.52 1.79 -12.43
N GLU A 437 -20.55 1.91 -11.58
CA GLU A 437 -21.35 3.13 -11.41
C GLU A 437 -20.52 4.33 -10.91
N ARG A 438 -19.41 4.07 -10.22
CA ARG A 438 -18.45 5.09 -9.76
C ARG A 438 -17.40 5.42 -10.84
N ARG A 439 -17.53 4.82 -12.03
CA ARG A 439 -16.65 4.99 -13.20
C ARG A 439 -15.21 4.50 -12.93
N VAL A 440 -15.08 3.55 -12.00
CA VAL A 440 -13.82 2.89 -11.66
C VAL A 440 -13.65 1.64 -12.51
N PRO A 441 -12.45 1.36 -13.07
CA PRO A 441 -12.18 0.11 -13.77
C PRO A 441 -12.44 -1.11 -12.89
N ILE A 442 -13.31 -2.00 -13.37
CA ILE A 442 -13.60 -3.31 -12.77
C ILE A 442 -13.21 -4.47 -13.68
N ALA A 443 -12.90 -4.18 -14.94
CA ALA A 443 -12.43 -5.14 -15.92
C ALA A 443 -11.52 -4.47 -16.96
N THR A 444 -10.48 -5.15 -17.43
CA THR A 444 -9.64 -4.74 -18.56
C THR A 444 -9.51 -5.88 -19.57
N GLY A 445 -9.39 -5.52 -20.84
CA GLY A 445 -9.11 -6.45 -21.92
C GLY A 445 -8.18 -5.80 -22.93
N PHE A 446 -6.89 -6.11 -22.85
CA PHE A 446 -5.85 -5.48 -23.68
C PHE A 446 -5.38 -6.36 -24.82
N GLY A 447 -4.91 -5.75 -25.89
CA GLY A 447 -4.30 -6.47 -26.98
C GLY A 447 -3.65 -5.55 -28.00
N ILE A 448 -2.97 -6.18 -28.94
CA ILE A 448 -2.16 -5.54 -29.96
C ILE A 448 -2.41 -6.20 -31.30
N ARG A 449 -2.02 -5.54 -32.39
CA ARG A 449 -1.91 -6.18 -33.68
C ARG A 449 -0.50 -6.70 -33.85
N THR A 450 -0.36 -7.85 -34.50
CA THR A 450 0.93 -8.50 -34.74
C THR A 450 0.86 -9.33 -36.01
N TYR A 451 2.03 -9.69 -36.54
CA TYR A 451 2.17 -10.86 -37.39
C TYR A 451 2.36 -12.09 -36.50
N PHE A 452 1.75 -13.21 -36.86
CA PHE A 452 1.87 -14.45 -36.11
C PHE A 452 1.94 -15.65 -37.05
N ASP A 453 2.97 -16.49 -36.86
CA ASP A 453 3.14 -17.74 -37.58
C ASP A 453 2.58 -18.90 -36.75
N LEU A 454 1.52 -19.53 -37.25
CA LEU A 454 0.91 -20.68 -36.57
C LEU A 454 1.73 -21.96 -36.71
N ASP A 455 2.65 -22.03 -37.68
CA ASP A 455 3.53 -23.18 -37.89
C ASP A 455 4.79 -23.11 -37.00
N ASP A 456 5.14 -21.92 -36.49
CA ASP A 456 6.20 -21.69 -35.49
C ASP A 456 5.68 -20.84 -34.30
N PRO A 457 4.81 -21.41 -33.44
CA PRO A 457 4.07 -20.63 -32.47
C PRO A 457 4.81 -20.39 -31.14
N GLN A 458 6.00 -20.94 -30.94
CA GLN A 458 6.71 -20.86 -29.64
C GLN A 458 7.26 -19.45 -29.41
N HIS A 459 6.83 -18.82 -28.31
CA HIS A 459 7.27 -17.49 -27.89
C HIS A 459 6.96 -17.26 -26.41
N THR A 460 7.63 -16.28 -25.80
CA THR A 460 7.15 -15.58 -24.60
C THR A 460 6.47 -14.27 -25.00
N VAL A 461 5.70 -13.65 -24.09
CA VAL A 461 5.10 -12.33 -24.35
C VAL A 461 6.19 -11.28 -24.63
N LEU A 462 7.28 -11.30 -23.86
CA LEU A 462 8.41 -10.39 -24.04
C LEU A 462 9.09 -10.58 -25.40
N GLU A 463 9.35 -11.83 -25.80
CA GLU A 463 9.96 -12.12 -27.11
C GLU A 463 9.07 -11.64 -28.27
N LEU A 464 7.75 -11.76 -28.16
CA LEU A 464 6.82 -11.27 -29.18
C LEU A 464 6.86 -9.74 -29.27
N ILE A 465 6.86 -9.04 -28.13
CA ILE A 465 6.98 -7.58 -28.09
C ILE A 465 8.32 -7.11 -28.67
N GLU A 466 9.42 -7.78 -28.35
CA GLU A 466 10.75 -7.49 -28.90
C GLU A 466 10.81 -7.70 -30.41
N ARG A 467 10.25 -8.80 -30.92
CA ARG A 467 10.15 -9.07 -32.38
C ARG A 467 9.34 -7.99 -33.11
N ASN A 468 8.39 -7.37 -32.42
CA ASN A 468 7.57 -6.28 -32.94
C ASN A 468 8.23 -4.89 -32.84
N GLY A 469 9.49 -4.82 -32.40
CA GLY A 469 10.25 -3.56 -32.32
C GLY A 469 10.22 -2.88 -30.95
N GLY A 470 9.71 -3.55 -29.91
CA GLY A 470 9.68 -3.06 -28.53
C GLY A 470 8.50 -2.13 -28.21
N GLY A 471 8.61 -1.39 -27.11
CA GLY A 471 7.52 -0.56 -26.59
C GLY A 471 6.30 -1.41 -26.21
N CYS A 472 5.09 -0.97 -26.58
CA CYS A 472 3.87 -1.75 -26.33
C CYS A 472 3.69 -2.96 -27.26
N GLY A 473 4.59 -3.17 -28.24
CA GLY A 473 4.56 -4.31 -29.16
C GLY A 473 3.48 -4.25 -30.26
N HIS A 474 2.73 -3.15 -30.38
CA HIS A 474 1.71 -3.01 -31.43
C HIS A 474 2.30 -2.80 -32.83
N VAL A 475 1.86 -3.62 -33.79
CA VAL A 475 2.24 -3.56 -35.21
C VAL A 475 1.02 -3.09 -36.04
N PRO A 476 0.98 -1.83 -36.51
CA PRO A 476 -0.20 -1.23 -37.14
C PRO A 476 -0.73 -1.92 -38.41
N ASP A 477 0.08 -2.74 -39.07
CA ASP A 477 -0.30 -3.51 -40.26
C ASP A 477 -0.39 -5.02 -40.00
N GLY A 478 -0.19 -5.47 -38.76
CA GLY A 478 -0.33 -6.87 -38.36
C GLY A 478 -1.73 -7.43 -38.66
N ASP A 479 -1.79 -8.68 -39.11
CA ASP A 479 -3.00 -9.36 -39.57
C ASP A 479 -3.67 -10.23 -38.50
N TRP A 480 -3.07 -10.34 -37.31
CA TRP A 480 -3.63 -10.98 -36.14
C TRP A 480 -3.87 -10.00 -34.99
N TYR A 481 -4.91 -10.26 -34.19
CA TYR A 481 -5.05 -9.66 -32.86
C TYR A 481 -4.36 -10.57 -31.84
N TYR A 482 -3.42 -10.04 -31.07
CA TYR A 482 -2.79 -10.75 -29.96
C TYR A 482 -3.36 -10.25 -28.63
N GLY A 483 -3.97 -11.17 -27.86
CA GLY A 483 -4.54 -10.85 -26.55
C GLY A 483 -3.48 -10.87 -25.45
N THR A 484 -3.12 -9.71 -24.92
CA THR A 484 -2.07 -9.59 -23.90
C THR A 484 -2.57 -9.88 -22.49
N SER A 485 -3.69 -9.26 -22.06
CA SER A 485 -4.26 -9.51 -20.73
C SER A 485 -5.79 -9.38 -20.69
N ILE A 486 -6.46 -10.21 -19.89
CA ILE A 486 -7.85 -10.01 -19.45
C ILE A 486 -7.87 -10.05 -17.93
N ALA A 487 -8.18 -8.92 -17.29
CA ALA A 487 -8.33 -8.84 -15.84
C ALA A 487 -9.78 -8.51 -15.47
N VAL A 488 -10.29 -9.16 -14.42
CA VAL A 488 -11.60 -8.86 -13.82
C VAL A 488 -11.43 -8.85 -12.30
N ARG A 489 -11.92 -7.78 -11.66
CA ARG A 489 -11.86 -7.64 -10.19
C ARG A 489 -12.46 -8.88 -9.52
N PRO A 490 -11.83 -9.44 -8.48
CA PRO A 490 -12.29 -10.67 -7.83
C PRO A 490 -13.76 -10.67 -7.39
N ASP A 491 -14.24 -9.55 -6.85
CA ASP A 491 -15.62 -9.32 -6.40
C ASP A 491 -16.64 -9.14 -7.55
N HIS A 492 -16.17 -8.99 -8.79
CA HIS A 492 -16.99 -8.82 -9.99
C HIS A 492 -16.96 -10.05 -10.93
N ARG A 493 -16.22 -11.10 -10.57
CA ARG A 493 -16.14 -12.35 -11.36
C ARG A 493 -17.48 -13.10 -11.36
N ARG A 494 -17.61 -14.04 -12.31
CA ARG A 494 -18.82 -14.88 -12.52
C ARG A 494 -20.08 -14.09 -12.92
N ARG A 495 -19.90 -12.90 -13.50
CA ARG A 495 -20.98 -12.04 -14.04
C ARG A 495 -21.06 -12.00 -15.57
N GLY A 496 -20.30 -12.86 -16.27
CA GLY A 496 -20.21 -12.88 -17.74
C GLY A 496 -19.20 -11.89 -18.35
N ILE A 497 -18.56 -11.05 -17.53
CA ILE A 497 -17.63 -9.98 -17.95
C ILE A 497 -16.51 -10.50 -18.87
N GLY A 498 -15.87 -11.62 -18.53
CA GLY A 498 -14.77 -12.16 -19.34
C GLY A 498 -15.21 -12.55 -20.76
N SER A 499 -16.40 -13.13 -20.90
CA SER A 499 -16.93 -13.50 -22.21
C SER A 499 -17.28 -12.26 -23.04
N GLU A 500 -17.82 -11.21 -22.40
CA GLU A 500 -18.11 -9.94 -23.05
C GLU A 500 -16.83 -9.24 -23.54
N LEU A 501 -15.73 -9.34 -22.79
CA LEU A 501 -14.42 -8.88 -23.25
C LEU A 501 -13.91 -9.67 -24.47
N TYR A 502 -14.14 -10.99 -24.53
CA TYR A 502 -13.84 -11.76 -25.75
C TYR A 502 -14.72 -11.35 -26.93
N ASP A 503 -16.01 -11.09 -26.69
CA ASP A 503 -16.93 -10.64 -27.74
C ASP A 503 -16.47 -9.29 -28.34
N LEU A 504 -16.01 -8.35 -27.50
CA LEU A 504 -15.40 -7.09 -27.94
C LEU A 504 -14.16 -7.32 -28.80
N ARG A 505 -13.23 -8.19 -28.38
CA ARG A 505 -12.02 -8.50 -29.17
C ARG A 505 -12.35 -9.13 -30.52
N LYS A 506 -13.31 -10.06 -30.56
CA LYS A 506 -13.78 -10.66 -31.81
C LYS A 506 -14.38 -9.60 -32.74
N GLN A 507 -15.08 -8.62 -32.17
CA GLN A 507 -15.61 -7.51 -32.94
C GLN A 507 -14.48 -6.66 -33.55
N VAL A 508 -13.41 -6.36 -32.81
CA VAL A 508 -12.20 -5.70 -33.37
C VAL A 508 -11.62 -6.47 -34.55
N CYS A 509 -11.51 -7.80 -34.44
CA CYS A 509 -11.03 -8.62 -35.55
C CYS A 509 -11.92 -8.51 -36.80
N ARG A 510 -13.25 -8.47 -36.63
CA ARG A 510 -14.18 -8.29 -37.75
C ARG A 510 -14.06 -6.90 -38.36
N ASP A 511 -14.05 -5.87 -37.52
CA ASP A 511 -14.02 -4.47 -37.96
C ASP A 511 -12.74 -4.12 -38.71
N LEU A 512 -11.61 -4.68 -38.28
CA LEU A 512 -10.30 -4.46 -38.89
C LEU A 512 -9.92 -5.52 -39.94
N GLY A 513 -10.77 -6.51 -40.18
CA GLY A 513 -10.48 -7.60 -41.13
C GLY A 513 -9.26 -8.44 -40.75
N LEU A 514 -9.06 -8.70 -39.46
CA LEU A 514 -7.96 -9.53 -38.94
C LEU A 514 -8.31 -11.02 -39.08
N ARG A 515 -7.28 -11.86 -39.20
CA ARG A 515 -7.39 -13.33 -39.31
C ARG A 515 -8.07 -13.96 -38.10
N GLY A 516 -7.89 -13.37 -36.92
CA GLY A 516 -8.42 -13.91 -35.68
C GLY A 516 -7.71 -13.36 -34.44
N ILE A 517 -7.87 -14.07 -33.33
CA ILE A 517 -7.23 -13.79 -32.04
C ILE A 517 -6.24 -14.91 -31.73
N VAL A 518 -5.02 -14.55 -31.32
CA VAL A 518 -4.04 -15.46 -30.71
C VAL A 518 -3.72 -14.99 -29.29
N ALA A 519 -3.54 -15.92 -28.35
CA ALA A 519 -3.03 -15.61 -27.01
C ALA A 519 -2.45 -16.87 -26.34
N GLY A 520 -1.65 -16.69 -25.29
CA GLY A 520 -1.36 -17.75 -24.33
C GLY A 520 -2.34 -17.75 -23.16
N GLY A 521 -3.10 -18.83 -23.00
CA GLY A 521 -3.99 -19.06 -21.87
C GLY A 521 -3.26 -19.79 -20.73
N VAL A 522 -3.16 -19.17 -19.56
CA VAL A 522 -2.60 -19.84 -18.37
C VAL A 522 -3.44 -21.06 -17.99
N ILE A 523 -2.79 -22.14 -17.55
CA ILE A 523 -3.43 -23.44 -17.26
C ILE A 523 -3.29 -23.81 -15.77
N PRO A 524 -3.93 -23.08 -14.85
CA PRO A 524 -3.71 -23.24 -13.41
C PRO A 524 -4.04 -24.64 -12.89
N GLY A 525 -4.95 -25.40 -13.53
CA GLY A 525 -5.26 -26.76 -13.13
C GLY A 525 -4.12 -27.76 -13.36
N TYR A 526 -3.17 -27.44 -14.26
CA TYR A 526 -2.03 -28.30 -14.58
C TYR A 526 -1.12 -28.53 -13.36
N ALA A 527 -1.11 -27.62 -12.39
CA ALA A 527 -0.34 -27.80 -11.15
C ALA A 527 -0.67 -29.11 -10.42
N GLY A 528 -1.92 -29.59 -10.52
CA GLY A 528 -2.35 -30.87 -9.96
C GLY A 528 -2.00 -32.11 -10.79
N HIS A 529 -1.59 -31.94 -12.05
CA HIS A 529 -1.37 -33.02 -13.02
C HIS A 529 0.07 -33.09 -13.56
N LYS A 530 0.92 -32.10 -13.28
CA LYS A 530 2.29 -32.00 -13.82
C LYS A 530 3.22 -33.18 -13.52
N HIS A 531 2.91 -33.99 -12.51
CA HIS A 531 3.68 -35.19 -12.17
C HIS A 531 3.12 -36.47 -12.84
N GLU A 532 1.99 -36.36 -13.51
CA GLU A 532 1.25 -37.49 -14.09
C GLU A 532 1.26 -37.46 -15.63
N MET A 533 1.27 -36.27 -16.22
CA MET A 533 1.25 -36.06 -17.67
C MET A 533 1.98 -34.77 -18.05
N SER A 534 2.39 -34.66 -19.31
CA SER A 534 2.97 -33.43 -19.86
C SER A 534 1.91 -32.33 -20.03
N ALA A 535 2.36 -31.07 -20.16
CA ALA A 535 1.46 -29.94 -20.43
C ALA A 535 0.72 -30.11 -21.76
N GLU A 536 1.38 -30.67 -22.78
CA GLU A 536 0.78 -30.97 -24.08
C GLU A 536 -0.38 -31.97 -23.95
N GLU A 537 -0.16 -33.07 -23.23
CA GLU A 537 -1.19 -34.08 -22.95
C GLU A 537 -2.33 -33.48 -22.13
N TYR A 538 -2.02 -32.70 -21.09
CA TYR A 538 -3.02 -32.03 -20.26
C TYR A 538 -3.92 -31.11 -21.09
N ILE A 539 -3.34 -30.26 -21.95
CA ILE A 539 -4.08 -29.36 -22.83
C ILE A 539 -4.98 -30.15 -23.78
N ALA A 540 -4.49 -31.26 -24.36
CA ALA A 540 -5.27 -32.12 -25.23
C ALA A 540 -6.46 -32.79 -24.49
N GLU A 541 -6.27 -33.22 -23.25
CA GLU A 541 -7.32 -33.80 -22.41
C GLU A 541 -8.39 -32.76 -22.02
N VAL A 542 -7.99 -31.51 -21.74
CA VAL A 542 -8.94 -30.40 -21.51
C VAL A 542 -9.69 -30.05 -22.78
N ALA A 543 -8.98 -29.93 -23.92
CA ALA A 543 -9.58 -29.65 -25.22
C ALA A 543 -10.59 -30.73 -25.66
N ALA A 544 -10.37 -31.98 -25.25
CA ALA A 544 -11.30 -33.07 -25.49
C ALA A 544 -12.43 -33.18 -24.45
N GLY A 545 -12.50 -32.27 -23.47
CA GLY A 545 -13.52 -32.25 -22.42
C GLY A 545 -13.39 -33.35 -21.37
N ARG A 546 -12.23 -34.00 -21.26
CA ARG A 546 -11.97 -35.07 -20.27
C ARG A 546 -11.40 -34.53 -18.96
N LEU A 547 -10.67 -33.41 -19.02
CA LEU A 547 -10.22 -32.65 -17.86
C LEU A 547 -10.85 -31.26 -17.84
N TYR A 548 -10.89 -30.66 -16.66
CA TYR A 548 -11.37 -29.30 -16.45
C TYR A 548 -10.22 -28.40 -15.98
N ASP A 549 -9.86 -27.44 -16.80
CA ASP A 549 -9.04 -26.31 -16.40
C ASP A 549 -9.90 -25.04 -16.32
N PRO A 550 -9.90 -24.27 -15.22
CA PRO A 550 -10.81 -23.15 -15.05
C PRO A 550 -10.58 -22.02 -16.05
N THR A 551 -9.38 -21.87 -16.61
CA THR A 551 -9.07 -20.84 -17.60
C THR A 551 -9.25 -21.39 -19.00
N LEU A 552 -8.59 -22.52 -19.33
CA LEU A 552 -8.61 -23.05 -20.69
C LEU A 552 -10.01 -23.53 -21.09
N THR A 553 -10.75 -24.19 -20.19
CA THR A 553 -12.15 -24.60 -20.49
C THR A 553 -13.02 -23.38 -20.81
N PHE A 554 -12.88 -22.31 -20.03
CA PHE A 554 -13.59 -21.06 -20.30
C PHE A 554 -13.22 -20.45 -21.66
N GLN A 555 -11.95 -20.51 -22.06
CA GLN A 555 -11.50 -20.03 -23.37
C GLN A 555 -12.09 -20.86 -24.52
N LEU A 556 -12.09 -22.18 -24.38
CA LEU A 556 -12.71 -23.11 -25.34
C LEU A 556 -14.22 -22.87 -25.46
N ASP A 557 -14.92 -22.64 -24.35
CA ASP A 557 -16.35 -22.29 -24.33
C ASP A 557 -16.63 -20.95 -25.03
N ASN A 558 -15.64 -20.07 -25.13
CA ASN A 558 -15.69 -18.85 -25.93
C ASN A 558 -15.29 -19.07 -27.40
N GLY A 559 -15.18 -20.32 -27.85
CA GLY A 559 -14.95 -20.68 -29.25
C GLY A 559 -13.49 -20.66 -29.69
N PHE A 560 -12.55 -20.60 -28.75
CA PHE A 560 -11.13 -20.77 -29.07
C PHE A 560 -10.79 -22.24 -29.29
N GLU A 561 -9.76 -22.49 -30.10
CA GLU A 561 -9.09 -23.77 -30.24
C GLU A 561 -7.80 -23.75 -29.42
N ALA A 562 -7.50 -24.84 -28.72
CA ALA A 562 -6.18 -25.05 -28.12
C ALA A 562 -5.26 -25.73 -29.13
N ARG A 563 -4.12 -25.11 -29.44
CA ARG A 563 -3.20 -25.55 -30.51
C ARG A 563 -1.89 -26.18 -30.01
N GLY A 564 -1.66 -26.21 -28.70
CA GLY A 564 -0.51 -26.85 -28.06
C GLY A 564 0.00 -26.09 -26.84
N ALA A 565 1.05 -26.61 -26.21
CA ALA A 565 1.72 -25.98 -25.08
C ALA A 565 2.77 -24.95 -25.55
N LEU A 566 2.79 -23.79 -24.90
CA LEU A 566 3.86 -22.80 -24.99
C LEU A 566 4.75 -22.96 -23.77
N ALA A 567 6.01 -23.37 -23.98
CA ALA A 567 6.99 -23.50 -22.90
C ALA A 567 7.53 -22.13 -22.48
N ASN A 568 7.80 -21.94 -21.19
CA ASN A 568 8.37 -20.69 -20.64
C ASN A 568 7.59 -19.42 -20.98
N TYR A 569 6.29 -19.54 -21.30
CA TYR A 569 5.48 -18.43 -21.79
C TYR A 569 5.36 -17.29 -20.77
N MET A 570 5.17 -17.66 -19.49
CA MET A 570 5.09 -16.75 -18.35
C MET A 570 5.62 -17.49 -17.12
N GLU A 571 6.50 -16.85 -16.35
CA GLU A 571 7.16 -17.50 -15.21
C GLU A 571 6.14 -17.87 -14.13
N ASN A 572 5.91 -19.17 -13.95
CA ASN A 572 5.03 -19.69 -12.92
C ASN A 572 5.47 -21.10 -12.48
N PRO A 573 6.19 -21.22 -11.34
CA PRO A 573 6.70 -22.50 -10.86
C PRO A 573 5.62 -23.55 -10.58
N LEU A 574 4.37 -23.14 -10.34
CA LEU A 574 3.28 -24.07 -10.06
C LEU A 574 2.97 -24.95 -11.29
N VAL A 575 3.11 -24.40 -12.48
CA VAL A 575 2.77 -25.02 -13.78
C VAL A 575 3.98 -25.16 -14.70
N GLU A 576 5.20 -25.07 -14.14
CA GLU A 576 6.47 -25.12 -14.89
C GLU A 576 6.53 -24.10 -16.04
N SER A 577 5.89 -22.94 -15.84
CA SER A 577 5.83 -21.84 -16.81
C SER A 577 5.17 -22.18 -18.17
N TYR A 578 4.34 -23.23 -18.22
CA TYR A 578 3.56 -23.57 -19.42
C TYR A 578 2.25 -22.77 -19.52
N ALA A 579 1.87 -22.45 -20.75
CA ALA A 579 0.55 -21.94 -21.12
C ALA A 579 0.00 -22.71 -22.34
N ALA A 580 -1.31 -22.61 -22.60
CA ALA A 580 -1.92 -23.13 -23.82
C ALA A 580 -1.95 -22.05 -24.91
N LEU A 581 -1.44 -22.34 -26.11
CA LEU A 581 -1.69 -21.51 -27.27
C LEU A 581 -3.16 -21.62 -27.65
N ILE A 582 -3.89 -20.52 -27.57
CA ILE A 582 -5.29 -20.44 -27.98
C ILE A 582 -5.46 -19.60 -29.23
N VAL A 583 -6.30 -20.06 -30.15
CA VAL A 583 -6.59 -19.38 -31.41
C VAL A 583 -8.10 -19.32 -31.64
N TRP A 584 -8.62 -18.14 -31.91
CA TRP A 584 -9.98 -17.96 -32.43
C TRP A 584 -9.89 -17.44 -33.87
N HIS A 585 -10.50 -18.14 -34.81
CA HIS A 585 -10.50 -17.76 -36.22
C HIS A 585 -11.67 -16.83 -36.53
N ASN A 586 -11.39 -15.73 -37.22
CA ASN A 586 -12.42 -14.85 -37.73
C ASN A 586 -13.02 -15.44 -39.02
N ALA A 587 -14.25 -15.94 -38.93
CA ALA A 587 -14.95 -16.53 -40.08
C ALA A 587 -15.20 -15.52 -41.22
N ASP A 588 -15.17 -14.22 -40.92
CA ASP A 588 -15.39 -13.14 -41.89
C ASP A 588 -14.08 -12.69 -42.57
N PHE A 589 -12.94 -13.28 -42.21
CA PHE A 589 -11.66 -12.94 -42.80
C PHE A 589 -11.60 -13.35 -44.29
N VAL A 590 -11.21 -12.41 -45.15
CA VAL A 590 -10.99 -12.64 -46.58
C VAL A 590 -9.54 -12.31 -46.86
N GLU A 591 -8.81 -13.26 -47.46
CA GLU A 591 -7.42 -13.03 -47.83
C GLU A 591 -7.32 -11.86 -48.83
N PRO A 592 -6.41 -10.89 -48.61
CA PRO A 592 -6.20 -9.81 -49.56
C PRO A 592 -5.80 -10.37 -50.92
N ASP A 593 -6.51 -9.97 -51.96
CA ASP A 593 -6.26 -10.42 -53.33
C ASP A 593 -4.83 -10.00 -53.76
N VAL A 594 -4.00 -10.96 -54.18
CA VAL A 594 -2.54 -10.82 -54.43
C VAL A 594 -2.21 -9.76 -55.50
N THR A 595 -3.21 -9.21 -56.17
CA THR A 595 -3.07 -8.20 -57.22
C THR A 595 -3.05 -6.73 -56.74
N ASP A 596 -3.44 -6.43 -55.48
CA ASP A 596 -3.52 -5.03 -55.00
C ASP A 596 -2.24 -4.54 -54.28
N THR A 597 -1.38 -5.46 -53.79
CA THR A 597 -0.09 -5.11 -53.18
C THR A 597 0.92 -4.53 -54.18
N ALA A 598 0.80 -4.86 -55.48
CA ALA A 598 1.64 -4.31 -56.53
C ALA A 598 1.32 -2.83 -56.88
N ARG A 599 0.15 -2.31 -56.47
CA ARG A 599 -0.23 -0.89 -56.72
C ARG A 599 0.19 0.07 -55.61
N ARG A 600 0.33 -0.41 -54.36
CA ARG A 600 0.69 0.44 -53.21
C ARG A 600 2.20 0.68 -53.04
N GLY A 601 3.06 -0.07 -53.74
CA GLY A 601 4.52 0.10 -53.71
C GLY A 601 5.11 1.16 -54.65
N ARG A 602 4.28 1.99 -55.30
CA ARG A 602 4.71 3.14 -56.13
C ARG A 602 3.77 4.32 -55.89
N GLY A 603 3.94 5.01 -54.77
CA GLY A 603 3.26 6.26 -54.44
C GLY A 603 4.18 7.15 -53.64
#